data_AF-A0A7K0DPS6-F1
#
_entry.id   AF-A0A7K0DPS6-F1
#
_cell.length_a   1.000
_cell.length_b   1.000
_cell.length_c   1.000
_cell.angle_alpha   90.00
_cell.angle_beta   90.00
_cell.angle_gamma   90.00
#
_symmetry.space_group_name_H-M   'P 1'
#
loop_
_entity.id
_entity.type
_entity.pdbx_description
1 polymer ?
#
loop_
_entity_poly.entity_id
_entity_poly.type
_entity_poly.pdbx_seq_one_letter_code
_entity_poly.pdbx_strand_id
1 'polypeptide(L)'
;MSVLTDDTLRTVTDIAAAETGIPAADLGPQVDLRGLAGVDSVRVLRMIARIERTYDIELEDEDVFGLSTLADVVTVVDRARQEAAA
;
A
#
# COMPACT_ATOMS: atom_id res chain seq x y z
N MET A 1 10.23 -12.84 14.02
CA MET A 1 10.31 -11.39 14.24
C MET A 1 9.74 -10.73 12.99
N SER A 2 8.41 -10.78 12.82
CA SER A 2 7.72 -10.44 11.55
C SER A 2 6.38 -9.72 11.76
N VAL A 3 6.13 -9.16 12.96
CA VAL A 3 4.83 -8.56 13.32
C VAL A 3 4.53 -7.27 12.55
N LEU A 4 5.57 -6.56 12.10
CA LEU A 4 5.44 -5.28 11.38
C LEU A 4 4.78 -5.44 10.00
N THR A 5 5.09 -6.53 9.30
CA THR A 5 4.59 -6.77 7.95
C THR A 5 3.11 -7.12 7.93
N ASP A 6 2.63 -7.87 8.93
CA ASP A 6 1.20 -8.23 9.07
C ASP A 6 0.33 -7.01 9.40
N ASP A 7 0.81 -6.13 10.30
CA ASP A 7 0.10 -4.90 10.67
C ASP A 7 0.08 -3.89 9.52
N THR A 8 1.21 -3.77 8.81
CA THR A 8 1.32 -2.93 7.61
C THR A 8 0.40 -3.42 6.51
N LEU A 9 0.40 -4.74 6.24
CA LEU A 9 -0.52 -5.36 5.29
C LEU A 9 -1.97 -5.09 5.64
N ARG A 10 -2.37 -5.30 6.90
CA ARG A 10 -3.74 -5.05 7.34
C ARG A 10 -4.17 -3.61 7.07
N THR A 11 -3.34 -2.64 7.42
CA THR A 11 -3.65 -1.22 7.26
C THR A 11 -3.69 -0.82 5.78
N VAL A 12 -2.71 -1.27 4.98
CA VAL A 12 -2.68 -0.98 3.54
C VAL A 12 -3.90 -1.60 2.86
N THR A 13 -4.27 -2.83 3.20
CA THR A 13 -5.47 -3.50 2.68
C THR A 13 -6.75 -2.79 3.10
N ASP A 14 -6.85 -2.27 4.33
CA ASP A 14 -8.00 -1.48 4.79
C ASP A 14 -8.13 -0.15 4.00
N ILE A 15 -7.02 0.55 3.78
CA ILE A 15 -6.99 1.76 2.97
C ILE A 15 -7.38 1.45 1.52
N ALA A 16 -6.82 0.40 0.93
CA ALA A 16 -7.17 -0.04 -0.42
C ALA A 16 -8.65 -0.43 -0.49
N ALA A 17 -9.20 -1.10 0.52
CA ALA A 17 -10.61 -1.45 0.60
C ALA A 17 -11.51 -0.20 0.63
N ALA A 18 -11.13 0.80 1.42
CA ALA A 18 -11.85 2.06 1.52
C ALA A 18 -11.82 2.86 0.20
N GLU A 19 -10.67 2.89 -0.49
CA GLU A 19 -10.51 3.62 -1.74
C GLU A 19 -11.10 2.88 -2.95
N THR A 20 -11.00 1.56 -3.01
CA THR A 20 -11.53 0.76 -4.14
C THR A 20 -13.00 0.39 -3.97
N GLY A 21 -13.49 0.32 -2.73
CA GLY A 21 -14.82 -0.20 -2.39
C GLY A 21 -14.89 -1.73 -2.37
N ILE A 22 -13.76 -2.42 -2.55
CA ILE A 22 -13.67 -3.88 -2.46
C ILE A 22 -13.38 -4.25 -1.01
N PRO A 23 -14.07 -5.23 -0.41
CA PRO A 23 -13.80 -5.61 0.97
C PRO A 23 -12.37 -6.14 1.13
N ALA A 24 -11.72 -5.78 2.24
CA ALA A 24 -10.37 -6.22 2.59
C ALA A 24 -10.20 -7.76 2.59
N ALA A 25 -11.29 -8.50 2.81
CA ALA A 25 -11.30 -9.96 2.74
C ALA A 25 -11.09 -10.52 1.31
N ASP A 26 -11.50 -9.76 0.28
CA ASP A 26 -11.32 -10.12 -1.13
C ASP A 26 -10.02 -9.53 -1.72
N LEU A 27 -9.39 -8.59 -0.99
CA LEU A 27 -8.11 -8.00 -1.33
C LEU A 27 -6.96 -8.82 -0.72
N GLY A 28 -6.46 -9.77 -1.50
CA GLY A 28 -5.29 -10.56 -1.14
C GLY A 28 -3.96 -9.82 -1.40
N PRO A 29 -2.85 -10.21 -0.74
CA PRO A 29 -1.54 -9.60 -0.97
C PRO A 29 -1.04 -9.73 -2.42
N GLN A 30 -1.49 -10.78 -3.13
CA GLN A 30 -1.14 -11.06 -4.53
C GLN A 30 -2.10 -10.37 -5.53
N VAL A 31 -3.09 -9.60 -5.05
CA VAL A 31 -4.01 -8.87 -5.93
C VAL A 31 -3.27 -7.72 -6.59
N ASP A 32 -3.37 -7.67 -7.91
CA ASP A 32 -2.91 -6.54 -8.71
C ASP A 32 -3.89 -5.38 -8.56
N LEU A 33 -3.46 -4.33 -7.85
CA LEU A 33 -4.27 -3.15 -7.60
C LEU A 33 -4.53 -2.35 -8.88
N ARG A 34 -3.60 -2.34 -9.83
CA ARG A 34 -3.75 -1.61 -11.10
C ARG A 34 -4.68 -2.33 -12.07
N GLY A 35 -4.75 -3.65 -11.96
CA GLY A 35 -5.68 -4.49 -12.70
C GLY A 35 -7.12 -4.47 -12.17
N LEU A 36 -7.37 -3.91 -10.99
CA LEU A 36 -8.70 -3.86 -10.40
C LEU A 36 -9.61 -2.88 -11.15
N ALA A 37 -10.82 -3.34 -11.48
CA ALA A 37 -11.84 -2.52 -12.11
C ALA A 37 -12.22 -1.35 -11.19
N GLY A 38 -11.86 -0.13 -11.60
CA GLY A 38 -12.14 1.10 -10.87
C GLY A 38 -10.97 1.69 -10.09
N VAL A 39 -9.77 1.09 -10.16
CA VAL A 39 -8.54 1.71 -9.67
C VAL A 39 -7.89 2.51 -10.78
N ASP A 40 -7.94 3.83 -10.66
CA ASP A 40 -7.26 4.77 -11.55
C ASP A 40 -5.93 5.26 -10.94
N SER A 41 -5.06 5.85 -11.75
CA SER A 41 -3.79 6.46 -11.30
C SER A 41 -4.00 7.46 -10.15
N VAL A 42 -5.15 8.16 -10.14
CA VAL A 42 -5.53 9.09 -9.06
C VAL A 42 -5.86 8.35 -7.75
N ARG A 43 -6.50 7.17 -7.80
CA ARG A 43 -6.78 6.38 -6.59
C ARG A 43 -5.50 5.81 -6.00
N VAL A 44 -4.58 5.33 -6.85
CA VAL A 44 -3.27 4.85 -6.42
C VAL A 44 -2.51 5.96 -5.69
N LEU A 45 -2.41 7.16 -6.30
CA LEU A 45 -1.77 8.31 -5.66
C LEU A 45 -2.44 8.72 -4.35
N ARG A 46 -3.77 8.68 -4.28
CA ARG A 46 -4.50 8.98 -3.04
C ARG A 46 -4.26 7.95 -1.95
N MET A 47 -4.23 6.66 -2.32
CA MET A 47 -3.93 5.55 -1.41
C MET A 47 -2.53 5.73 -0.81
N ILE A 48 -1.55 6.02 -1.67
CA ILE A 48 -0.14 6.25 -1.30
C ILE A 48 -0.02 7.47 -0.38
N ALA A 49 -0.59 8.61 -0.75
CA ALA A 49 -0.57 9.81 0.10
C ALA A 49 -1.20 9.57 1.48
N ARG A 50 -2.18 8.67 1.58
CA ARG A 50 -2.81 8.29 2.85
C ARG A 50 -1.91 7.36 3.67
N ILE A 51 -1.20 6.45 3.02
CA ILE A 51 -0.21 5.56 3.63
C ILE A 51 0.97 6.37 4.17
N GLU A 52 1.54 7.27 3.36
CA GLU A 52 2.62 8.19 3.74
C GLU A 52 2.26 8.96 5.01
N ARG A 53 1.06 9.56 5.06
CA ARG A 53 0.57 10.26 6.27
C ARG A 53 0.29 9.36 7.46
N THR A 54 -0.07 8.09 7.23
CA THR A 54 -0.37 7.15 8.31
C THR A 54 0.91 6.69 9.00
N TYR A 55 1.97 6.49 8.22
CA TYR A 55 3.26 6.01 8.72
C TYR A 55 4.31 7.09 8.89
N ASP A 56 4.00 8.33 8.50
CA ASP A 56 4.90 9.48 8.49
C ASP A 56 6.19 9.19 7.68
N ILE A 57 6.01 8.67 6.46
CA ILE A 57 7.08 8.32 5.52
C ILE A 57 6.89 9.05 4.18
N GLU A 58 7.98 9.19 3.43
CA GLU A 58 7.96 9.63 2.03
C GLU A 58 8.34 8.46 1.13
N LEU A 59 7.54 8.19 0.10
CA LEU A 59 7.81 7.16 -0.89
C LEU A 59 8.37 7.81 -2.16
N GLU A 60 9.40 7.22 -2.76
CA GLU A 60 9.96 7.75 -4.00
C GLU A 60 9.01 7.48 -5.18
N ASP A 61 8.97 8.39 -6.16
CA ASP A 61 8.15 8.23 -7.36
C ASP A 61 8.43 6.88 -8.04
N GLU A 62 9.70 6.45 -8.11
CA GLU A 62 10.08 5.18 -8.70
C GLU A 62 9.42 3.97 -8.01
N ASP A 63 9.35 4.00 -6.68
CA ASP A 63 8.68 2.96 -5.91
C ASP A 63 7.19 2.97 -6.23
N VAL A 64 6.55 4.14 -6.15
CA VAL A 64 5.13 4.37 -6.47
C VAL A 64 4.78 3.86 -7.88
N PHE A 65 5.62 4.13 -8.86
CA PHE A 65 5.47 3.64 -10.23
C PHE A 65 5.74 2.14 -10.37
N GLY A 66 6.54 1.53 -9.50
CA GLY A 66 6.75 0.09 -9.40
C GLY A 66 5.62 -0.69 -8.72
N LEU A 67 4.83 -0.04 -7.85
CA LEU A 67 3.76 -0.71 -7.08
C LEU A 67 2.68 -1.29 -7.99
N SER A 68 2.61 -2.62 -8.06
CA SER A 68 1.59 -3.34 -8.84
C SER A 68 0.64 -4.12 -7.94
N THR A 69 1.15 -4.75 -6.89
CA THR A 69 0.35 -5.55 -5.96
C THR A 69 0.30 -4.96 -4.55
N LEU A 70 -0.68 -5.39 -3.74
CA LEU A 70 -0.72 -5.04 -2.32
C LEU A 70 0.56 -5.44 -1.57
N ALA A 71 1.13 -6.60 -1.89
CA ALA A 71 2.38 -7.05 -1.32
C ALA A 71 3.55 -6.11 -1.65
N ASP A 72 3.60 -5.56 -2.87
CA ASP A 72 4.62 -4.58 -3.24
C ASP A 72 4.47 -3.33 -2.39
N VAL A 73 3.24 -2.82 -2.23
CA VAL A 73 2.98 -1.62 -1.41
C VAL A 73 3.48 -1.84 0.03
N VAL A 74 3.15 -2.99 0.63
CA VAL A 74 3.58 -3.32 1.99
C VAL A 74 5.10 -3.42 2.09
N THR A 75 5.75 -4.02 1.09
CA THR A 75 7.20 -4.18 1.07
C THR A 75 7.91 -2.83 0.99
N VAL A 76 7.44 -1.95 0.11
CA VAL A 76 8.01 -0.59 -0.03
C VAL A 76 7.75 0.22 1.24
N VAL A 77 6.54 0.17 1.81
CA VAL A 77 6.22 0.89 3.05
C VAL A 77 7.08 0.41 4.20
N ASP A 78 7.25 -0.89 4.39
CA ASP A 78 8.09 -1.44 5.47
C ASP A 78 9.55 -1.01 5.27
N ARG A 79 10.04 -1.06 4.03
CA ARG A 79 11.37 -0.56 3.67
C ARG A 79 11.55 0.92 4.00
N ALA A 80 10.67 1.78 3.51
CA ALA A 80 10.74 3.22 3.74
C ALA A 80 10.64 3.56 5.25
N ARG A 81 9.84 2.82 6.01
CA ARG A 81 9.79 2.95 7.48
C ARG A 81 11.08 2.55 8.15
N GLN A 82 11.76 1.51 7.67
CA GLN A 82 13.06 1.10 8.20
C GLN A 82 14.15 2.13 7.88
N GLU A 83 14.13 2.71 6.67
CA GLU A 83 15.06 3.76 6.25
C GLU A 83 14.82 5.07 7.02
N ALA A 84 13.56 5.46 7.25
CA ALA A 84 13.22 6.64 8.05
C ALA A 84 13.52 6.49 9.56
N ALA A 85 13.57 5.25 10.06
CA ALA A 85 13.91 4.94 11.45
C ALA A 85 15.43 4.75 11.69
N ALA A 86 16.24 4.73 10.63
CA ALA A 86 17.69 4.56 10.68
C ALA A 86 18.43 5.92 10.73
#